data_AF-A0A1A2E6M7-F1
#
_entry.id   AF-A0A1A2E6M7-F1
#
_cell.length_a   1.000
_cell.length_b   1.000
_cell.length_c   1.000
_cell.angle_alpha   90.00
_cell.angle_beta   90.00
_cell.angle_gamma   90.00
#
_symmetry.space_group_name_H-M   'P 1'
#
loop_
_entity.id
_entity.type
_entity.pdbx_description
1 polymer ?
#
loop_
_entity_poly.entity_id
_entity_poly.type
_entity_poly.pdbx_seq_one_letter_code
_entity_poly.pdbx_strand_id
1 'polypeptide(L)'
;MLRSVTIVTETEEERPYDNWAKYRSQWWTRYFTGELAHFWPSQLDQSEVDAGGYRWISRSGVFDLAGTESEHRELHTAVAAYVWGVGFNSRMSIGRLVRAFTTNADTVEANLRQAAAILAKDGPVAAYESMLAGGSAQTKYMGPAYFTKFLFFTGYPDTTADLRPLILDKRVATALRERGVFGPRAGNADWPSDLYRRYLTYCHEQNPTDPAAAEADLFNEGRAAD
;
A
#
# COMPACT_ATOMS: atom_id res chain seq x y z
N MET A 1 -24.64 5.98 -14.10
CA MET A 1 -23.64 6.31 -15.15
C MET A 1 -22.42 6.91 -14.45
N LEU A 2 -21.42 6.10 -14.11
CA LEU A 2 -20.14 6.63 -13.65
C LEU A 2 -19.41 7.21 -14.87
N ARG A 3 -19.04 8.50 -14.81
CA ARG A 3 -18.10 9.06 -15.77
C ARG A 3 -16.73 8.44 -15.46
N SER A 4 -16.23 7.59 -16.35
CA SER A 4 -14.81 7.22 -16.34
C SER A 4 -14.01 8.50 -16.50
N VAL A 5 -13.28 8.88 -15.46
CA VAL A 5 -12.30 9.96 -15.54
C VAL A 5 -11.11 9.38 -16.30
N THR A 6 -10.65 10.07 -17.34
CA THR A 6 -9.47 9.68 -18.13
C THR A 6 -8.40 10.73 -17.89
N ILE A 7 -7.14 10.34 -17.66
CA ILE A 7 -6.02 11.29 -17.61
C ILE A 7 -5.21 11.15 -18.89
N VAL A 8 -4.86 12.28 -19.51
CA VAL A 8 -3.85 12.34 -20.56
C VAL A 8 -2.48 12.17 -19.90
N THR A 9 -1.86 11.02 -20.12
CA THR A 9 -0.47 10.78 -19.73
C THR A 9 0.48 11.65 -20.57
N GLU A 10 1.71 11.87 -20.11
CA GLU A 10 2.75 12.58 -20.90
C GLU A 10 3.01 11.95 -22.29
N THR A 11 2.51 10.73 -22.51
CA THR A 11 2.58 9.97 -23.76
C THR A 11 1.33 10.10 -24.64
N GLU A 12 0.42 11.06 -24.36
CA GLU A 12 -0.85 11.30 -25.09
C GLU A 12 -1.81 10.08 -25.17
N GLU A 13 -1.57 9.03 -24.39
CA GLU A 13 -2.51 7.91 -24.28
C GLU A 13 -3.60 8.26 -23.26
N GLU A 14 -4.85 8.23 -23.71
CA GLU A 14 -6.03 8.19 -22.85
C GLU A 14 -6.01 6.89 -22.04
N ARG A 15 -5.65 6.99 -20.75
CA ARG A 15 -5.74 5.85 -19.83
C ARG A 15 -6.84 6.12 -18.80
N PRO A 16 -7.69 5.13 -18.48
CA PRO A 16 -8.67 5.28 -17.42
C PRO A 16 -7.98 5.68 -16.11
N TYR A 17 -8.60 6.57 -15.34
CA TYR A 17 -8.13 6.99 -14.03
C TYR A 17 -8.13 5.80 -13.10
N ASP A 18 -6.98 5.14 -13.01
CA ASP A 18 -6.73 3.97 -12.17
C ASP A 18 -5.53 4.20 -11.24
N ASN A 19 -5.40 5.46 -10.79
CA ASN A 19 -4.37 5.93 -9.87
C ASN A 19 -2.97 5.38 -10.19
N TRP A 20 -2.46 5.78 -11.35
CA TRP A 20 -1.21 5.26 -11.92
C TRP A 20 0.04 5.84 -11.23
N ALA A 21 1.06 5.00 -11.07
CA ALA A 21 2.38 5.38 -10.59
C ALA A 21 3.46 5.10 -11.64
N LYS A 22 4.29 6.11 -11.92
CA LYS A 22 5.45 6.03 -12.81
C LYS A 22 6.71 5.63 -12.02
N TYR A 23 7.48 4.66 -12.50
CA TYR A 23 8.69 4.16 -11.84
C TYR A 23 9.75 3.67 -12.84
N ARG A 24 10.97 3.40 -12.36
CA ARG A 24 11.99 2.65 -13.10
C ARG A 24 12.40 1.42 -12.31
N SER A 25 12.38 0.24 -12.93
CA SER A 25 12.78 -1.01 -12.29
C SER A 25 14.20 -0.93 -11.71
N GLN A 26 15.13 -0.32 -12.46
CA GLN A 26 16.54 -0.15 -12.06
C GLN A 26 16.73 0.62 -10.73
N TRP A 27 15.77 1.43 -10.32
CA TRP A 27 15.86 2.12 -9.02
C TRP A 27 15.72 1.14 -7.84
N TRP A 28 14.98 0.05 -8.04
CA TRP A 28 14.68 -0.99 -7.06
C TRP A 28 15.61 -2.19 -7.22
N THR A 29 15.74 -2.73 -8.44
CA THR A 29 16.49 -3.98 -8.71
C THR A 29 17.97 -3.87 -8.37
N ARG A 30 18.55 -2.65 -8.35
CA ARG A 30 19.93 -2.44 -7.85
C ARG A 30 20.13 -2.81 -6.37
N TYR A 31 19.05 -2.91 -5.59
CA TYR A 31 19.06 -3.34 -4.19
C TYR A 31 18.60 -4.80 -4.01
N PHE A 32 17.89 -5.36 -4.98
CA PHE A 32 17.43 -6.74 -5.01
C PHE A 32 18.33 -7.54 -5.96
N THR A 33 19.54 -7.83 -5.51
CA THR A 33 20.58 -8.50 -6.31
C THR A 33 21.09 -9.77 -5.62
N GLY A 34 21.78 -10.63 -6.38
CA GLY A 34 22.29 -11.90 -5.85
C GLY A 34 21.17 -12.77 -5.30
N GLU A 35 21.31 -13.22 -4.06
CA GLU A 35 20.31 -14.03 -3.36
C GLU A 35 18.96 -13.30 -3.20
N LEU A 36 18.95 -11.97 -3.21
CA LEU A 36 17.73 -11.15 -3.07
C LEU A 36 17.03 -10.86 -4.40
N ALA A 37 17.53 -11.37 -5.53
CA ALA A 37 16.93 -11.07 -6.84
C ALA A 37 15.45 -11.44 -6.93
N HIS A 38 15.02 -12.48 -6.21
CA HIS A 38 13.64 -12.94 -6.14
C HIS A 38 12.70 -11.95 -5.44
N PHE A 39 13.20 -10.94 -4.73
CA PHE A 39 12.37 -9.92 -4.08
C PHE A 39 11.65 -9.02 -5.10
N TRP A 40 12.21 -8.88 -6.29
CA TRP A 40 11.59 -8.10 -7.36
C TRP A 40 10.51 -8.93 -8.08
N PRO A 41 9.25 -8.46 -8.13
CA PRO A 41 8.23 -9.10 -8.95
C PRO A 41 8.54 -8.86 -10.43
N SER A 42 8.82 -9.93 -11.19
CA SER A 42 9.15 -9.81 -12.62
C SER A 42 7.98 -9.29 -13.45
N GLN A 43 6.75 -9.39 -12.96
CA GLN A 43 5.55 -8.78 -13.54
C GLN A 43 5.68 -7.25 -13.68
N LEU A 44 6.44 -6.59 -12.79
CA LEU A 44 6.73 -5.17 -12.91
C LEU A 44 7.61 -4.84 -14.13
N ASP A 45 8.26 -5.83 -14.74
CA ASP A 45 9.03 -5.63 -15.97
C ASP A 45 8.28 -5.97 -17.27
N GLN A 46 7.03 -6.43 -17.16
CA GLN A 46 6.24 -6.88 -18.31
C GLN A 46 5.59 -5.72 -19.09
N SER A 47 5.37 -4.56 -18.47
CA SER A 47 4.84 -3.39 -19.19
C SER A 47 5.82 -2.92 -20.27
N GLU A 48 5.40 -2.10 -21.22
CA GLU A 48 6.36 -1.40 -22.07
C GLU A 48 7.09 -0.30 -21.27
N VAL A 49 8.28 0.05 -21.74
CA VAL A 49 9.09 1.15 -21.21
C VAL A 49 8.86 2.38 -22.09
N ASP A 50 8.57 3.53 -21.49
CA ASP A 50 8.43 4.78 -22.22
C ASP A 50 9.79 5.30 -22.75
N ALA A 51 9.77 6.33 -23.60
CA ALA A 51 11.00 6.93 -24.15
C ALA A 51 11.98 7.43 -23.07
N GLY A 52 11.49 7.69 -21.87
CA GLY A 52 12.27 8.11 -20.71
C GLY A 52 12.78 6.94 -19.87
N GLY A 53 12.60 5.68 -20.25
CA GLY A 53 13.05 4.53 -19.46
C GLY A 53 12.13 4.21 -18.27
N TYR A 54 10.90 4.73 -18.24
CA TYR A 54 9.94 4.51 -17.16
C TYR A 54 8.87 3.48 -17.52
N ARG A 55 8.32 2.88 -16.48
CA ARG A 55 7.18 1.97 -16.50
C ARG A 55 6.05 2.57 -15.67
N TRP A 56 4.86 1.99 -15.82
CA TRP A 56 3.66 2.42 -15.13
C TRP A 56 2.99 1.22 -14.45
N ILE A 57 2.50 1.43 -13.23
CA ILE A 57 1.66 0.47 -12.51
C ILE A 57 0.41 1.17 -12.00
N SER A 58 -0.76 0.60 -12.27
CA SER A 58 -2.05 1.07 -11.77
C SER A 58 -2.39 0.43 -10.42
N ARG A 59 -3.43 0.94 -9.75
CA ARG A 59 -3.96 0.29 -8.55
C ARG A 59 -4.46 -1.13 -8.86
N SER A 60 -5.18 -1.31 -9.98
CA SER A 60 -5.61 -2.65 -10.44
C SER A 60 -4.42 -3.59 -10.69
N GLY A 61 -3.33 -3.11 -11.29
CA GLY A 61 -2.15 -3.94 -11.55
C GLY A 61 -1.46 -4.45 -10.28
N VAL A 62 -1.56 -3.72 -9.16
CA VAL A 62 -1.11 -4.25 -7.86
C VAL A 62 -2.04 -5.34 -7.35
N PHE A 63 -3.36 -5.22 -7.55
CA PHE A 63 -4.31 -6.28 -7.22
C PHE A 63 -4.12 -7.53 -8.08
N ASP A 64 -3.88 -7.39 -9.38
CA ASP A 64 -3.61 -8.51 -10.28
C ASP A 64 -2.36 -9.28 -9.84
N LEU A 65 -1.32 -8.54 -9.43
CA LEU A 65 -0.10 -9.11 -8.87
C LEU A 65 -0.36 -9.82 -7.53
N ALA A 66 -1.17 -9.22 -6.66
CA ALA A 66 -1.56 -9.81 -5.37
C ALA A 66 -2.42 -11.07 -5.52
N GLY A 67 -3.24 -11.15 -6.57
CA GLY A 67 -4.06 -12.31 -6.91
C GLY A 67 -3.32 -13.41 -7.69
N THR A 68 -2.06 -13.18 -8.05
CA THR A 68 -1.26 -14.18 -8.75
C THR A 68 -0.71 -15.22 -7.77
N GLU A 69 -1.00 -16.50 -8.01
CA GLU A 69 -0.39 -17.60 -7.26
C GLU A 69 1.12 -17.66 -7.53
N SER A 70 1.91 -17.48 -6.47
CA SER A 70 3.37 -17.42 -6.51
C SER A 70 3.93 -17.80 -5.13
N GLU A 71 5.09 -18.46 -5.09
CA GLU A 71 5.83 -18.76 -3.85
C GLU A 71 6.13 -17.48 -3.04
N HIS A 72 6.32 -16.36 -3.75
CA HIS A 72 6.69 -15.07 -3.18
C HIS A 72 5.54 -14.06 -3.15
N ARG A 73 4.29 -14.52 -3.25
CA ARG A 73 3.10 -13.65 -3.44
C ARG A 73 3.03 -12.49 -2.45
N GLU A 74 3.20 -12.72 -1.15
CA GLU A 74 3.08 -11.66 -0.14
C GLU A 74 4.24 -10.66 -0.20
N LEU A 75 5.47 -11.14 -0.46
CA LEU A 75 6.63 -10.28 -0.69
C LEU A 75 6.45 -9.42 -1.94
N HIS A 76 6.04 -10.05 -3.04
CA HIS A 76 5.81 -9.37 -4.31
C HIS A 76 4.69 -8.34 -4.19
N THR A 77 3.61 -8.66 -3.48
CA THR A 77 2.51 -7.74 -3.18
C THR A 77 3.02 -6.52 -2.41
N ALA A 78 3.81 -6.72 -1.36
CA ALA A 78 4.38 -5.63 -0.58
C ALA A 78 5.33 -4.75 -1.42
N VAL A 79 6.20 -5.35 -2.24
CA VAL A 79 7.10 -4.60 -3.13
C VAL A 79 6.31 -3.80 -4.17
N ALA A 80 5.32 -4.41 -4.83
CA ALA A 80 4.46 -3.72 -5.81
C ALA A 80 3.67 -2.56 -5.17
N ALA A 81 3.12 -2.76 -3.97
CA ALA A 81 2.43 -1.73 -3.21
C ALA A 81 3.34 -0.55 -2.86
N TYR A 82 4.63 -0.81 -2.58
CA TYR A 82 5.64 0.23 -2.38
C TYR A 82 5.96 0.96 -3.69
N VAL A 83 6.20 0.24 -4.79
CA VAL A 83 6.45 0.84 -6.10
C VAL A 83 5.31 1.77 -6.50
N TRP A 84 4.08 1.32 -6.34
CA TRP A 84 2.86 2.10 -6.59
C TRP A 84 2.75 3.32 -5.66
N GLY A 85 2.94 3.13 -4.35
CA GLY A 85 2.76 4.20 -3.36
C GLY A 85 3.83 5.30 -3.35
N VAL A 86 5.00 5.06 -3.94
CA VAL A 86 6.12 6.03 -3.97
C VAL A 86 5.94 7.06 -5.07
N GLY A 87 5.44 6.62 -6.23
CA GLY A 87 5.30 7.44 -7.42
C GLY A 87 6.60 8.08 -7.92
N PHE A 88 6.46 8.98 -8.89
CA PHE A 88 7.55 9.62 -9.63
C PHE A 88 8.43 10.56 -8.78
N ASN A 89 7.84 11.26 -7.81
CA ASN A 89 8.48 12.39 -7.11
C ASN A 89 9.45 11.98 -5.98
N SER A 90 9.58 10.69 -5.70
CA SER A 90 10.25 10.20 -4.50
C SER A 90 11.46 9.31 -4.80
N ARG A 91 12.11 9.44 -5.96
CA ARG A 91 13.32 8.65 -6.31
C ARG A 91 14.41 8.66 -5.22
N MET A 92 14.52 9.77 -4.49
CA MET A 92 15.51 9.95 -3.43
C MET A 92 15.19 9.15 -2.16
N SER A 93 13.96 8.66 -2.00
CA SER A 93 13.56 7.86 -0.84
C SER A 93 13.72 6.35 -1.08
N ILE A 94 13.93 5.88 -2.31
CA ILE A 94 13.97 4.43 -2.63
C ILE A 94 15.01 3.70 -1.79
N GLY A 95 16.21 4.27 -1.62
CA GLY A 95 17.24 3.67 -0.76
C GLY A 95 16.83 3.53 0.72
N ARG A 96 15.92 4.39 1.22
CA ARG A 96 15.33 4.24 2.57
C ARG A 96 14.23 3.19 2.60
N LEU A 97 13.43 3.12 1.53
CA LEU A 97 12.28 2.23 1.43
C LEU A 97 12.68 0.77 1.30
N VAL A 98 13.71 0.48 0.50
CA VAL A 98 14.22 -0.89 0.34
C VAL A 98 14.73 -1.47 1.65
N ARG A 99 15.08 -0.65 2.64
CA ARG A 99 15.48 -1.13 3.99
C ARG A 99 14.38 -1.92 4.69
N ALA A 100 13.11 -1.63 4.37
CA ALA A 100 11.97 -2.41 4.87
C ALA A 100 12.02 -3.88 4.41
N PHE A 101 12.73 -4.17 3.32
CA PHE A 101 12.90 -5.51 2.79
C PHE A 101 14.30 -6.06 3.09
N THR A 102 15.34 -5.24 2.97
CA THR A 102 16.73 -5.72 2.99
C THR A 102 17.37 -5.77 4.38
N THR A 103 16.84 -5.08 5.39
CA THR A 103 17.44 -5.10 6.73
C THR A 103 17.25 -6.44 7.45
N ASN A 104 16.12 -7.09 7.19
CA ASN A 104 15.73 -8.38 7.75
C ASN A 104 15.30 -9.31 6.59
N ALA A 105 16.17 -9.42 5.59
CA ALA A 105 15.86 -10.10 4.34
C ALA A 105 15.53 -11.60 4.53
N ASP A 106 16.10 -12.21 5.56
CA ASP A 106 15.86 -13.59 5.97
C ASP A 106 14.47 -13.83 6.57
N THR A 107 13.84 -12.82 7.18
CA THR A 107 12.54 -12.97 7.87
C THR A 107 11.40 -12.19 7.24
N VAL A 108 11.67 -11.18 6.40
CA VAL A 108 10.63 -10.26 5.88
C VAL A 108 9.49 -11.00 5.18
N GLU A 109 9.81 -12.01 4.38
CA GLU A 109 8.79 -12.75 3.65
C GLU A 109 7.93 -13.61 4.58
N ALA A 110 8.54 -14.30 5.54
CA ALA A 110 7.82 -15.07 6.56
C ALA A 110 6.89 -14.17 7.39
N ASN A 111 7.35 -12.96 7.75
CA ASN A 111 6.55 -11.98 8.47
C ASN A 111 5.35 -11.49 7.65
N LEU A 112 5.53 -11.22 6.35
CA LEU A 112 4.44 -10.83 5.46
C LEU A 112 3.41 -11.96 5.30
N ARG A 113 3.86 -13.21 5.14
CA ARG A 113 2.97 -14.39 5.12
C ARG A 113 2.18 -14.52 6.43
N GLN A 114 2.84 -14.31 7.57
CA GLN A 114 2.19 -14.36 8.87
C GLN A 114 1.13 -13.26 9.01
N ALA A 115 1.44 -12.02 8.61
CA ALA A 115 0.48 -10.92 8.63
C ALA A 115 -0.73 -11.19 7.71
N ALA A 116 -0.51 -11.76 6.52
CA ALA A 116 -1.60 -12.18 5.62
C ALA A 116 -2.47 -13.29 6.23
N ALA A 117 -1.86 -14.27 6.91
CA ALA A 117 -2.59 -15.33 7.59
C ALA A 117 -3.45 -14.77 8.76
N ILE A 118 -2.90 -13.85 9.54
CA ILE A 118 -3.65 -13.15 10.61
C ILE A 118 -4.78 -12.31 10.00
N LEU A 119 -4.53 -11.62 8.88
CA LEU A 119 -5.55 -10.84 8.18
C LEU A 119 -6.74 -11.70 7.76
N ALA A 120 -6.48 -12.87 7.17
CA ALA A 120 -7.51 -13.80 6.73
C ALA A 120 -8.30 -14.43 7.89
N LYS A 121 -7.65 -14.64 9.04
CA LYS A 121 -8.24 -15.36 10.18
C LYS A 121 -8.91 -14.44 11.20
N ASP A 122 -8.21 -13.38 11.60
CA ASP A 122 -8.53 -12.55 12.77
C ASP A 122 -8.86 -11.09 12.34
N GLY A 123 -8.74 -10.77 11.05
CA GLY A 123 -9.15 -9.50 10.46
C GLY A 123 -8.07 -8.41 10.45
N PRO A 124 -8.38 -7.24 9.86
CA PRO A 124 -7.37 -6.23 9.54
C PRO A 124 -6.76 -5.55 10.77
N VAL A 125 -7.50 -5.45 11.87
CA VAL A 125 -6.97 -4.81 13.09
C VAL A 125 -5.93 -5.70 13.78
N ALA A 126 -6.16 -7.02 13.84
CA ALA A 126 -5.20 -7.97 14.39
C ALA A 126 -3.94 -8.05 13.50
N ALA A 127 -4.11 -8.06 12.18
CA ALA A 127 -2.99 -8.03 11.25
C ALA A 127 -2.15 -6.76 11.42
N TYR A 128 -2.81 -5.59 11.51
CA TYR A 128 -2.16 -4.31 11.78
C TYR A 128 -1.32 -4.36 13.07
N GLU A 129 -1.91 -4.83 14.17
CA GLU A 129 -1.23 -4.93 15.46
C GLU A 129 -0.02 -5.86 15.40
N SER A 130 -0.13 -6.99 14.71
CA SER A 130 0.97 -7.94 14.54
C SER A 130 2.19 -7.34 13.80
N MET A 131 1.99 -6.31 12.97
CA MET A 131 3.05 -5.66 12.21
C MET A 131 3.65 -4.43 12.91
N LEU A 132 3.06 -3.97 14.03
CA LEU A 132 3.61 -2.90 14.85
C LEU A 132 4.92 -3.31 15.54
N ALA A 133 5.63 -2.33 16.10
CA ALA A 133 6.83 -2.60 16.88
C ALA A 133 6.52 -3.52 18.07
N GLY A 134 7.25 -4.63 18.20
CA GLY A 134 7.01 -5.69 19.19
C GLY A 134 5.97 -6.74 18.76
N GLY A 135 5.32 -6.57 17.61
CA GLY A 135 4.35 -7.51 17.07
C GLY A 135 4.99 -8.76 16.46
N SER A 136 4.22 -9.84 16.35
CA SER A 136 4.70 -11.15 15.90
C SER A 136 5.08 -11.21 14.42
N ALA A 137 4.57 -10.29 13.59
CA ALA A 137 4.85 -10.14 12.17
C ALA A 137 5.61 -8.83 11.86
N GLN A 138 6.32 -8.29 12.85
CA GLN A 138 7.05 -7.04 12.70
C GLN A 138 8.18 -7.16 11.68
N THR A 139 8.21 -6.22 10.73
CA THR A 139 9.35 -6.02 9.83
C THR A 139 9.98 -4.65 10.07
N LYS A 140 11.29 -4.62 10.35
CA LYS A 140 12.00 -3.38 10.67
C LYS A 140 11.95 -2.40 9.49
N TYR A 141 11.73 -1.11 9.79
CA TYR A 141 11.54 -0.03 8.81
C TYR A 141 10.27 -0.10 7.96
N MET A 142 9.45 -1.13 8.11
CA MET A 142 8.13 -1.20 7.51
C MET A 142 7.12 -0.53 8.45
N GLY A 143 6.99 0.79 8.36
CA GLY A 143 6.06 1.55 9.20
C GLY A 143 4.58 1.42 8.77
N PRO A 144 3.63 1.86 9.61
CA PRO A 144 2.19 1.75 9.34
C PRO A 144 1.73 2.25 7.99
N ALA A 145 2.18 3.44 7.57
CA ALA A 145 1.81 4.02 6.27
C ALA A 145 2.14 3.12 5.07
N TYR A 146 3.10 2.21 5.25
CA TYR A 146 3.54 1.30 4.23
C TYR A 146 2.87 -0.06 4.37
N PHE A 147 2.87 -0.69 5.55
CA PHE A 147 2.26 -2.01 5.67
C PHE A 147 0.74 -1.97 5.51
N THR A 148 0.05 -0.85 5.76
CA THR A 148 -1.38 -0.76 5.43
C THR A 148 -1.65 -0.83 3.93
N LYS A 149 -0.68 -0.48 3.08
CA LYS A 149 -0.80 -0.71 1.63
C LYS A 149 -0.74 -2.20 1.31
N PHE A 150 0.19 -2.93 1.94
CA PHE A 150 0.23 -4.39 1.83
C PHE A 150 -1.09 -5.02 2.30
N LEU A 151 -1.57 -4.69 3.51
CA LEU A 151 -2.85 -5.20 4.02
C LEU A 151 -4.02 -4.86 3.08
N PHE A 152 -4.06 -3.65 2.54
CA PHE A 152 -5.08 -3.23 1.58
C PHE A 152 -5.09 -4.14 0.35
N PHE A 153 -3.95 -4.31 -0.33
CA PHE A 153 -3.91 -5.13 -1.55
C PHE A 153 -4.11 -6.62 -1.29
N THR A 154 -3.75 -7.12 -0.11
CA THR A 154 -3.95 -8.52 0.28
C THR A 154 -5.38 -8.84 0.68
N GLY A 155 -6.08 -7.94 1.40
CA GLY A 155 -7.38 -8.27 2.00
C GLY A 155 -8.59 -7.45 1.53
N TYR A 156 -8.41 -6.31 0.85
CA TYR A 156 -9.55 -5.50 0.40
C TYR A 156 -10.54 -6.23 -0.54
N PRO A 157 -10.11 -7.17 -1.42
CA PRO A 157 -11.03 -7.90 -2.28
C PRO A 157 -12.02 -8.81 -1.55
N ASP A 158 -11.76 -9.17 -0.28
CA ASP A 158 -12.69 -9.96 0.52
C ASP A 158 -13.87 -9.09 0.98
N THR A 159 -14.97 -9.18 0.23
CA THR A 159 -16.22 -8.47 0.52
C THR A 159 -17.06 -9.12 1.62
N THR A 160 -16.63 -10.27 2.14
CA THR A 160 -17.32 -10.99 3.22
C THR A 160 -16.83 -10.60 4.61
N ALA A 161 -15.67 -9.93 4.69
CA ALA A 161 -15.11 -9.44 5.94
C ALA A 161 -15.92 -8.27 6.54
N ASP A 162 -16.14 -8.29 7.86
CA ASP A 162 -16.83 -7.21 8.60
C ASP A 162 -16.15 -5.84 8.42
N LEU A 163 -14.82 -5.83 8.43
CA LEU A 163 -13.99 -4.68 8.11
C LEU A 163 -12.98 -5.08 7.05
N ARG A 164 -12.88 -4.29 5.99
CA ARG A 164 -11.84 -4.40 4.96
C ARG A 164 -10.64 -3.52 5.32
N PRO A 165 -9.40 -4.00 5.09
CA PRO A 165 -8.21 -3.18 5.30
C PRO A 165 -8.22 -1.99 4.35
N LEU A 166 -7.91 -0.80 4.87
CA LEU A 166 -7.75 0.45 4.11
C LEU A 166 -6.36 1.03 4.33
N ILE A 167 -5.92 1.88 3.42
CA ILE A 167 -4.64 2.57 3.51
C ILE A 167 -4.78 3.69 4.54
N LEU A 168 -3.92 3.69 5.56
CA LEU A 168 -3.77 4.82 6.47
C LEU A 168 -2.45 5.50 6.13
N ASP A 169 -2.47 6.79 5.84
CA ASP A 169 -1.26 7.59 5.67
C ASP A 169 -1.36 8.93 6.40
N LYS A 170 -0.32 9.77 6.29
CA LYS A 170 -0.31 11.07 6.97
C LYS A 170 -1.46 11.99 6.53
N ARG A 171 -1.89 11.91 5.26
CA ARG A 171 -2.95 12.77 4.69
C ARG A 171 -4.31 12.30 5.19
N VAL A 172 -4.55 11.00 5.15
CA VAL A 172 -5.75 10.40 5.76
C VAL A 172 -5.82 10.75 7.25
N ALA A 173 -4.71 10.63 7.98
CA ALA A 173 -4.66 11.01 9.39
C ALA A 173 -4.92 12.52 9.62
N THR A 174 -4.46 13.40 8.72
CA THR A 174 -4.77 14.84 8.76
C THR A 174 -6.27 15.09 8.62
N ALA A 175 -6.91 14.55 7.59
CA ALA A 175 -8.35 14.71 7.38
C ALA A 175 -9.17 14.16 8.56
N LEU A 176 -8.79 12.98 9.08
CA LEU A 176 -9.47 12.40 10.25
C LEU A 176 -9.37 13.29 11.50
N ARG A 177 -8.26 14.03 11.69
CA ARG A 177 -8.13 15.01 12.77
C ARG A 177 -9.02 16.22 12.54
N GLU A 178 -9.06 16.75 11.32
CA GLU A 178 -9.90 17.89 10.94
C GLU A 178 -11.40 17.58 11.14
N ARG A 179 -11.79 16.33 10.86
CA ARG A 179 -13.16 15.82 11.08
C ARG A 179 -13.45 15.44 12.54
N GLY A 180 -12.49 15.57 13.47
CA GLY A 180 -12.66 15.18 14.88
C GLY A 180 -12.77 13.67 15.12
N VAL A 181 -12.53 12.84 14.11
CA VAL A 181 -12.46 11.38 14.24
C VAL A 181 -11.17 10.98 14.97
N PHE A 182 -10.06 11.66 14.67
CA PHE A 182 -8.83 11.53 15.43
C PHE A 182 -8.69 12.71 16.39
N GLY A 183 -8.08 12.45 17.56
CA GLY A 183 -7.69 13.54 18.46
C GLY A 183 -6.61 14.44 17.84
N PRO A 184 -6.41 15.68 18.31
CA PRO A 184 -5.53 16.67 17.66
C PRO A 184 -4.06 16.25 17.44
N ARG A 185 -3.57 15.28 18.22
CA ARG A 185 -2.21 14.73 18.10
C ARG A 185 -2.18 13.25 17.73
N ALA A 186 -3.35 12.63 17.58
CA ALA A 186 -3.44 11.24 17.17
C ALA A 186 -2.89 11.11 15.74
N GLY A 187 -1.98 10.17 15.56
CA GLY A 187 -1.34 9.98 14.27
C GLY A 187 -0.05 10.79 14.03
N ASN A 188 0.45 11.55 15.00
CA ASN A 188 1.66 12.36 14.80
C ASN A 188 2.98 11.57 14.99
N ALA A 189 3.00 10.62 15.92
CA ALA A 189 4.19 9.83 16.24
C ALA A 189 3.90 8.32 16.15
N ASP A 190 2.78 7.88 16.73
CA ASP A 190 2.37 6.48 16.76
C ASP A 190 0.94 6.29 16.28
N TRP A 191 0.71 5.19 15.57
CA TRP A 191 -0.59 4.77 15.07
C TRP A 191 -0.91 3.41 15.71
N PRO A 192 -1.50 3.37 16.91
CA PRO A 192 -1.91 2.12 17.54
C PRO A 192 -3.08 1.46 16.78
N SER A 193 -3.26 0.16 16.98
CA SER A 193 -4.32 -0.64 16.33
C SER A 193 -5.72 -0.09 16.61
N ASP A 194 -5.98 0.50 17.77
CA ASP A 194 -7.27 1.15 18.09
C ASP A 194 -7.58 2.37 17.21
N LEU A 195 -6.57 3.17 16.85
CA LEU A 195 -6.77 4.26 15.88
C LEU A 195 -7.08 3.70 14.49
N TYR A 196 -6.39 2.62 14.10
CA TYR A 196 -6.67 1.95 12.84
C TYR A 196 -8.10 1.38 12.80
N ARG A 197 -8.55 0.73 13.88
CA ARG A 197 -9.93 0.26 14.03
C ARG A 197 -10.93 1.41 13.87
N ARG A 198 -10.75 2.50 14.60
CA ARG A 198 -11.64 3.66 14.54
C ARG A 198 -11.73 4.24 13.13
N TYR A 199 -10.61 4.29 12.43
CA TYR A 199 -10.54 4.70 11.02
C TYR A 199 -11.32 3.75 10.10
N LEU A 200 -11.09 2.43 10.19
CA LEU A 200 -11.80 1.46 9.37
C LEU A 200 -13.31 1.52 9.59
N THR A 201 -13.74 1.55 10.85
CA THR A 201 -15.16 1.70 11.22
C THR A 201 -15.75 2.96 10.62
N TYR A 202 -15.07 4.11 10.75
CA TYR A 202 -15.53 5.36 10.18
C TYR A 202 -15.76 5.25 8.66
N CYS A 203 -14.80 4.73 7.90
CA CYS A 203 -14.96 4.58 6.45
C CYS A 203 -16.08 3.61 6.05
N HIS A 204 -16.26 2.51 6.79
CA HIS A 204 -17.36 1.57 6.55
C HIS A 204 -18.73 2.18 6.89
N GLU A 205 -18.83 3.02 7.91
CA GLU A 205 -20.04 3.78 8.21
C GLU A 205 -20.37 4.82 7.12
N GLN A 206 -19.35 5.48 6.55
CA GLN A 206 -19.55 6.45 5.48
C GLN A 206 -19.97 5.78 4.16
N ASN A 207 -19.38 4.64 3.82
CA ASN A 207 -19.71 3.90 2.61
C ASN A 207 -19.53 2.38 2.81
N PRO A 208 -20.59 1.67 3.25
CA PRO A 208 -20.49 0.24 3.57
C PRO A 208 -20.08 -0.63 2.38
N THR A 209 -20.53 -0.26 1.17
CA THR A 209 -20.29 -1.02 -0.05
C THR A 209 -18.91 -0.76 -0.65
N ASP A 210 -18.37 0.46 -0.49
CA ASP A 210 -17.07 0.86 -1.02
C ASP A 210 -16.34 1.83 -0.06
N PRO A 211 -15.84 1.33 1.08
CA PRO A 211 -15.14 2.13 2.07
C PRO A 211 -13.82 2.69 1.55
N ALA A 212 -13.26 2.14 0.46
CA ALA A 212 -12.11 2.75 -0.22
C ALA A 212 -12.46 4.08 -0.90
N ALA A 213 -13.72 4.32 -1.29
CA ALA A 213 -14.13 5.65 -1.75
C ALA A 213 -14.06 6.68 -0.60
N ALA A 214 -14.49 6.30 0.60
CA ALA A 214 -14.37 7.15 1.79
C ALA A 214 -12.90 7.40 2.19
N GLU A 215 -12.03 6.39 2.05
CA GLU A 215 -10.57 6.55 2.19
C GLU A 215 -10.01 7.55 1.16
N ALA A 216 -10.40 7.44 -0.11
CA ALA A 216 -9.95 8.34 -1.16
C ALA A 216 -10.39 9.79 -0.93
N ASP A 217 -11.58 10.02 -0.39
CA ASP A 217 -12.05 11.34 0.01
C ASP A 217 -11.19 11.93 1.12
N LEU A 218 -10.89 11.14 2.18
CA LEU A 218 -10.00 11.55 3.26
C LEU A 218 -8.58 11.86 2.76
N PHE A 219 -8.05 11.04 1.84
CA PHE A 219 -6.74 11.28 1.25
C PHE A 219 -6.70 12.60 0.47
N ASN A 220 -7.75 12.90 -0.31
CA ASN A 220 -7.84 14.13 -1.09
C ASN A 220 -8.02 15.38 -0.23
N GLU A 221 -8.83 15.28 0.84
CA GLU A 221 -8.99 16.35 1.84
C GLU A 221 -7.66 16.65 2.54
N GLY A 222 -7.00 15.64 3.08
CA GLY A 222 -5.71 15.81 3.75
C GLY A 222 -4.58 16.25 2.82
N ARG A 223 -4.69 15.98 1.51
CA ARG A 223 -3.78 16.51 0.49
C ARG A 223 -3.99 17.99 0.22
N ALA A 224 -5.22 18.50 0.38
CA ALA A 224 -5.52 19.92 0.20
C ALA A 224 -5.10 20.78 1.41
N ALA A 225 -4.93 20.15 2.58
CA ALA A 225 -4.45 20.76 3.81
C ALA A 225 -2.91 20.78 3.94
N ASP A 226 -2.19 19.98 3.12
CA ASP A 226 -0.73 19.88 3.02
C ASP A 226 -0.14 20.96 2.10
#